data_AF-A0A0N9MZU2-F1
#
_entry.id   AF-A0A0N9MZU2-F1
#
_cell.length_a   1.000
_cell.length_b   1.000
_cell.length_c   1.000
_cell.angle_alpha   90.00
_cell.angle_beta   90.00
_cell.angle_gamma   90.00
#
_symmetry.space_group_name_H-M   'P 1'
#
loop_
_entity.id
_entity.type
_entity.pdbx_description
1 polymer ?
#
loop_
_entity_poly.entity_id
_entity_poly.type
_entity_poly.pdbx_seq_one_letter_code
_entity_poly.pdbx_strand_id
1 'polypeptide(L)'
;MKLYCDDGSTNVKLAWFDKQALQTKLSTNSFKKGWKIEGLGGKGTFNYELDGQKFTYDEVSEQAIRTTHIEYQYTDANVLAIHHALLSSGLEPQDIELVVTLPISEFYTADCQKNELNIQRKIENVLRPVKLNKGITFTIKGVEVMPESLPAVLTQLVNDNVGEFEKSLVIDLGGTTLDVGVIVGQFDGVSAIHGNSEMVSRWSLKRH
;
A
#
# COMPACT_ATOMS: atom_id res chain seq x y z
N MET A 1 18.78 2.98 2.97
CA MET A 1 18.31 2.79 1.57
C MET A 1 16.89 3.36 1.44
N LYS A 2 16.50 3.96 0.31
CA LYS A 2 15.10 4.44 0.10
C LYS A 2 14.33 3.46 -0.79
N LEU A 3 13.14 3.04 -0.35
CA LEU A 3 12.25 2.15 -1.09
C LEU A 3 10.87 2.81 -1.29
N TYR A 4 10.18 2.42 -2.35
CA TYR A 4 8.83 2.86 -2.69
C TYR A 4 7.88 1.68 -2.59
N CYS A 5 6.74 1.88 -1.96
CA CYS A 5 5.84 0.82 -1.55
C CYS A 5 4.40 1.24 -1.80
N ASP A 6 3.82 0.76 -2.90
CA ASP A 6 2.37 0.76 -3.09
C ASP A 6 1.83 -0.43 -2.29
N ASP A 7 1.32 -0.13 -1.09
CA ASP A 7 0.87 -1.08 -0.08
C ASP A 7 -0.64 -1.28 -0.08
N GLY A 8 -1.21 -1.45 -1.27
CA GLY A 8 -2.61 -1.75 -1.47
C GLY A 8 -3.09 -2.99 -0.71
N SER A 9 -4.39 -3.03 -0.41
CA SER A 9 -5.04 -4.07 0.40
C SER A 9 -4.94 -5.48 -0.18
N THR A 10 -4.78 -5.62 -1.49
CA THR A 10 -4.68 -6.93 -2.15
C THR A 10 -3.23 -7.40 -2.28
N ASN A 11 -2.35 -6.51 -2.74
CA ASN A 11 -0.94 -6.80 -2.96
C ASN A 11 -0.11 -5.58 -2.56
N VAL A 12 1.08 -5.85 -2.01
CA VAL A 12 2.15 -4.86 -1.86
C VAL A 12 3.09 -4.93 -3.06
N LYS A 13 3.33 -3.77 -3.68
CA LYS A 13 4.30 -3.58 -4.75
C LYS A 13 5.45 -2.73 -4.21
N LEU A 14 6.63 -3.32 -4.16
CA LEU A 14 7.87 -2.62 -3.83
C LEU A 14 8.63 -2.25 -5.10
N ALA A 15 9.28 -1.10 -5.06
CA ALA A 15 10.24 -0.66 -6.04
C ALA A 15 11.44 0.00 -5.36
N TRP A 16 12.63 -0.26 -5.89
CA TRP A 16 13.87 0.38 -5.45
C TRP A 16 14.88 0.44 -6.58
N PHE A 17 15.88 1.29 -6.44
CA PHE A 17 17.00 1.32 -7.38
C PHE A 17 18.18 0.55 -6.79
N ASP A 18 18.69 -0.43 -7.53
CA ASP A 18 19.97 -1.08 -7.28
C ASP A 18 20.91 -0.80 -8.45
N LYS A 19 22.04 -0.13 -8.18
CA LYS A 19 23.02 0.29 -9.21
C LYS A 19 22.39 0.95 -10.46
N GLN A 20 21.44 1.85 -10.24
CA GLN A 20 20.65 2.55 -11.27
C GLN A 20 19.65 1.68 -12.06
N ALA A 21 19.57 0.38 -11.79
CA ALA A 21 18.51 -0.46 -12.33
C ALA A 21 17.30 -0.44 -11.38
N LEU A 22 16.11 -0.21 -11.96
CA LEU A 22 14.85 -0.34 -11.23
C LEU A 22 14.59 -1.81 -10.94
N GLN A 23 14.41 -2.13 -9.67
CA GLN A 23 14.00 -3.44 -9.18
C GLN A 23 12.59 -3.33 -8.63
N THR A 24 11.80 -4.39 -8.79
CA THR A 24 10.44 -4.45 -8.25
C THR A 24 10.15 -5.80 -7.60
N LYS A 25 9.24 -5.80 -6.62
CA LYS A 25 8.75 -7.00 -5.96
C LYS A 25 7.25 -6.89 -5.73
N LEU A 26 6.52 -7.94 -6.10
CA LEU A 26 5.11 -8.11 -5.76
C LEU A 26 4.97 -9.12 -4.62
N SER A 27 4.13 -8.80 -3.64
CA SER A 27 3.79 -9.67 -2.51
C SER A 27 2.28 -9.63 -2.27
N THR A 28 1.65 -10.79 -2.13
CA THR A 28 0.23 -10.89 -1.80
C THR A 28 -0.02 -10.62 -0.33
N ASN A 29 -1.19 -10.08 0.01
CA ASN A 29 -1.61 -9.91 1.40
C ASN A 29 -2.39 -11.14 1.87
N SER A 30 -1.77 -11.97 2.69
CA SER A 30 -2.46 -13.10 3.31
C SER A 30 -1.85 -13.46 4.66
N PHE A 31 -2.42 -12.92 5.73
CA PHE A 31 -1.97 -13.15 7.10
C PHE A 31 -3.09 -13.69 7.96
N LYS A 32 -2.78 -14.58 8.90
CA LYS A 32 -3.70 -15.04 9.93
C LYS A 32 -3.13 -14.82 11.33
N LYS A 33 -4.01 -14.79 12.32
CA LYS A 33 -3.62 -14.75 13.73
C LYS A 33 -3.02 -16.09 14.18
N GLY A 34 -2.09 -16.01 15.13
CA GLY A 34 -1.34 -17.14 15.65
C GLY A 34 -0.12 -17.48 14.78
N TRP A 35 0.76 -18.33 15.34
CA TRP A 35 1.90 -18.91 14.64
C TRP A 35 1.54 -20.27 14.06
N LYS A 36 2.15 -20.64 12.93
CA LYS A 36 2.12 -22.03 12.44
C LYS A 36 3.45 -22.73 12.69
N ILE A 37 3.39 -24.04 12.88
CA ILE A 37 4.59 -24.89 13.00
C ILE A 37 5.27 -24.94 11.62
N GLU A 38 6.60 -24.96 11.60
CA GLU A 38 7.37 -25.21 10.37
C GLU A 38 6.97 -26.58 9.80
N GLY A 39 6.48 -26.59 8.56
CA GLY A 39 6.09 -27.83 7.89
C GLY A 39 7.30 -28.69 7.55
N LEU A 40 7.09 -30.00 7.46
CA LEU A 40 8.13 -31.00 7.11
C LEU A 40 8.76 -30.80 5.71
N GLY A 41 8.21 -29.90 4.89
CA GLY A 41 8.61 -29.67 3.50
C GLY A 41 9.70 -28.60 3.27
N GLY A 42 10.33 -28.07 4.32
CA GLY A 42 11.50 -27.17 4.19
C GLY A 42 11.22 -25.76 3.62
N LYS A 43 9.99 -25.44 3.20
CA LYS A 43 9.58 -24.04 2.95
C LYS A 43 9.49 -23.32 4.30
N GLY A 44 10.37 -22.33 4.49
CA GLY A 44 10.42 -21.54 5.71
C GLY A 44 9.07 -20.91 6.05
N THR A 45 8.71 -20.93 7.33
CA THR A 45 7.49 -20.29 7.83
C THR A 45 7.81 -18.87 8.28
N PHE A 46 7.02 -17.90 7.83
CA PHE A 46 7.11 -16.52 8.31
C PHE A 46 6.13 -16.29 9.47
N ASN A 47 6.65 -16.45 10.69
CA ASN A 47 5.93 -16.19 11.94
C ASN A 47 6.36 -14.84 12.52
N TYR A 48 5.41 -13.91 12.62
CA TYR A 48 5.64 -12.53 13.03
C TYR A 48 5.11 -12.25 14.45
N GLU A 49 5.76 -11.32 15.13
CA GLU A 49 5.22 -10.69 16.34
C GLU A 49 5.18 -9.17 16.14
N LEU A 50 4.02 -8.58 16.42
CA LEU A 50 3.76 -7.13 16.36
C LEU A 50 2.92 -6.76 17.58
N ASP A 51 3.41 -5.82 18.38
CA ASP A 51 2.78 -5.37 19.64
C ASP A 51 2.32 -6.52 20.55
N GLY A 52 3.17 -7.55 20.68
CA GLY A 52 2.92 -8.74 21.50
C GLY A 52 1.91 -9.74 20.91
N GLN A 53 1.28 -9.42 19.78
CA GLN A 53 0.39 -10.31 19.04
C GLN A 53 1.17 -11.14 18.01
N LYS A 54 0.71 -12.36 17.78
CA LYS A 54 1.36 -13.33 16.89
C LYS A 54 0.58 -13.48 15.58
N PHE A 55 1.30 -13.48 14.47
CA PHE A 55 0.75 -13.60 13.13
C PHE A 55 1.60 -14.52 12.25
N THR A 56 1.00 -15.02 11.18
CA THR A 56 1.67 -15.87 10.20
C THR A 56 1.26 -15.50 8.79
N TYR A 57 2.21 -15.48 7.87
CA TYR A 57 1.92 -15.42 6.44
C TYR A 57 1.46 -16.78 5.89
N ASP A 58 0.32 -16.80 5.20
CA ASP A 58 -0.32 -18.02 4.73
C ASP A 58 -1.17 -17.81 3.47
N GLU A 59 -0.59 -18.01 2.28
CA GLU A 59 -1.21 -17.70 0.97
C GLU A 59 -2.54 -18.42 0.69
N VAL A 60 -2.77 -19.57 1.32
CA VAL A 60 -3.93 -20.43 1.06
C VAL A 60 -4.91 -20.50 2.24
N SER A 61 -4.77 -19.61 3.22
CA SER A 61 -5.59 -19.69 4.43
C SER A 61 -6.99 -19.10 4.23
N GLU A 62 -8.01 -19.89 4.51
CA GLU A 62 -9.40 -19.40 4.64
C GLU A 62 -9.60 -18.50 5.87
N GLN A 63 -8.65 -18.51 6.81
CA GLN A 63 -8.64 -17.67 8.03
C GLN A 63 -7.84 -16.38 7.84
N ALA A 64 -7.51 -16.03 6.59
CA ALA A 64 -6.80 -14.79 6.30
C ALA A 64 -7.60 -13.59 6.83
N ILE A 65 -6.89 -12.67 7.48
CA ILE A 65 -7.43 -11.38 7.91
C ILE A 65 -7.91 -10.67 6.66
N ARG A 66 -9.19 -10.29 6.64
CA ARG A 66 -9.77 -9.52 5.54
C ARG A 66 -9.03 -8.19 5.45
N THR A 67 -8.54 -7.82 4.26
CA THR A 67 -7.80 -6.57 4.03
C THR A 67 -8.54 -5.62 3.10
N THR A 68 -9.58 -6.07 2.41
CA THR A 68 -10.29 -5.34 1.36
C THR A 68 -11.25 -4.28 1.92
N HIS A 69 -10.74 -3.33 2.67
CA HIS A 69 -11.48 -2.22 3.28
C HIS A 69 -10.52 -1.06 3.60
N ILE A 70 -11.03 0.15 3.72
CA ILE A 70 -10.21 1.37 3.81
C ILE A 70 -9.34 1.42 5.09
N GLU A 71 -9.89 0.97 6.22
CA GLU A 71 -9.16 0.95 7.51
C GLU A 71 -7.91 0.07 7.47
N TYR A 72 -7.79 -0.86 6.51
CA TYR A 72 -6.61 -1.73 6.36
C TYR A 72 -5.30 -0.94 6.43
N GLN A 73 -5.28 0.26 5.83
CA GLN A 73 -4.10 1.14 5.77
C GLN A 73 -3.52 1.50 7.15
N TYR A 74 -4.32 1.36 8.21
CA TYR A 74 -3.97 1.68 9.60
C TYR A 74 -3.94 0.45 10.50
N THR A 75 -3.95 -0.77 9.94
CA THR A 75 -4.02 -2.02 10.71
C THR A 75 -2.67 -2.72 10.84
N ASP A 76 -2.60 -3.67 11.78
CA ASP A 76 -1.52 -4.64 11.92
C ASP A 76 -1.24 -5.39 10.61
N ALA A 77 -2.29 -5.74 9.85
CA ALA A 77 -2.14 -6.48 8.60
C ALA A 77 -1.37 -5.69 7.54
N ASN A 78 -1.49 -4.36 7.53
CA ASN A 78 -0.72 -3.51 6.62
C ASN A 78 0.77 -3.49 6.99
N VAL A 79 1.10 -3.31 8.28
CA VAL A 79 2.49 -3.37 8.76
C VAL A 79 3.14 -4.71 8.42
N LEU A 80 2.42 -5.82 8.69
CA LEU A 80 2.89 -7.17 8.39
C LEU A 80 3.12 -7.38 6.89
N ALA A 81 2.21 -6.88 6.04
CA ALA A 81 2.32 -6.97 4.59
C ALA A 81 3.57 -6.25 4.06
N ILE A 82 3.82 -5.02 4.52
CA ILE A 82 5.01 -4.24 4.16
C ILE A 82 6.27 -5.00 4.56
N HIS A 83 6.37 -5.46 5.81
CA HIS A 83 7.54 -6.20 6.29
C HIS A 83 7.74 -7.53 5.55
N HIS A 84 6.68 -8.24 5.20
CA HIS A 84 6.78 -9.46 4.42
C HIS A 84 7.24 -9.19 2.98
N ALA A 85 6.75 -8.13 2.35
CA ALA A 85 7.23 -7.70 1.03
C ALA A 85 8.72 -7.35 1.07
N LEU A 86 9.17 -6.63 2.11
CA LEU A 86 10.59 -6.29 2.30
C LEU A 86 11.44 -7.54 2.47
N LEU A 87 11.02 -8.48 3.32
CA LEU A 87 11.74 -9.75 3.54
C LEU A 87 11.77 -10.65 2.30
N SER A 88 10.73 -10.60 1.47
CA SER A 88 10.64 -11.38 0.23
C SER A 88 11.29 -10.68 -0.98
N SER A 89 11.78 -9.46 -0.82
CA SER A 89 12.45 -8.68 -1.88
C SER A 89 13.82 -9.25 -2.28
N GLY A 90 14.45 -10.05 -1.42
CA GLY A 90 15.82 -10.54 -1.59
C GLY A 90 16.90 -9.57 -1.10
N LEU A 91 16.51 -8.39 -0.58
CA LEU A 91 17.42 -7.50 0.12
C LEU A 91 17.76 -8.03 1.51
N GLU A 92 18.99 -7.81 1.94
CA GLU A 92 19.40 -8.06 3.31
C GLU A 92 18.73 -7.03 4.25
N PRO A 93 18.12 -7.48 5.37
CA PRO A 93 17.50 -6.60 6.34
C PRO A 93 18.46 -5.52 6.87
N GLN A 94 18.02 -4.27 6.79
CA GLN A 94 18.82 -3.09 7.13
C GLN A 94 17.92 -1.91 7.52
N ASP A 95 18.55 -0.78 7.85
CA ASP A 95 17.86 0.50 8.06
C ASP A 95 17.41 1.12 6.72
N ILE A 96 16.13 1.45 6.63
CA ILE A 96 15.51 1.96 5.40
C ILE A 96 14.64 3.20 5.64
N GLU A 97 14.52 4.01 4.59
CA GLU A 97 13.51 5.06 4.43
C GLU A 97 12.45 4.52 3.47
N LEU A 98 11.17 4.66 3.81
CA LEU A 98 10.07 4.07 3.04
C LEU A 98 9.11 5.15 2.55
N VAL A 99 8.79 5.14 1.27
CA VAL A 99 7.65 5.89 0.73
C VAL A 99 6.48 4.94 0.59
N VAL A 100 5.37 5.23 1.26
CA VAL A 100 4.13 4.44 1.21
C VAL A 100 2.99 5.22 0.57
N THR A 101 1.87 4.57 0.32
CA THR A 101 0.69 5.21 -0.28
C THR A 101 -0.51 5.24 0.66
N LEU A 102 -1.40 6.21 0.43
CA LEU A 102 -2.77 6.20 0.93
C LEU A 102 -3.74 6.36 -0.24
N PRO A 103 -4.91 5.69 -0.21
CA PRO A 103 -5.99 5.97 -1.15
C PRO A 103 -6.27 7.47 -1.23
N ILE A 104 -6.64 7.96 -2.41
CA ILE A 104 -6.80 9.40 -2.65
C ILE A 104 -7.79 10.03 -1.66
N SER A 105 -8.88 9.33 -1.32
CA SER A 105 -9.89 9.77 -0.34
C SER A 105 -9.40 9.78 1.11
N GLU A 106 -8.32 9.05 1.42
CA GLU A 106 -7.70 9.05 2.74
C GLU A 106 -6.59 10.10 2.85
N PHE A 107 -5.89 10.35 1.74
CA PHE A 107 -4.80 11.31 1.68
C PHE A 107 -5.32 12.77 1.67
N TYR A 108 -6.47 13.02 1.05
CA TYR A 108 -7.08 14.34 0.99
C TYR A 108 -8.44 14.37 1.69
N THR A 109 -8.80 15.53 2.22
CA THR A 109 -10.14 15.81 2.76
C THR A 109 -11.15 16.04 1.63
N ALA A 110 -12.43 16.12 1.97
CA ALA A 110 -13.49 16.49 1.03
C ALA A 110 -13.26 17.86 0.37
N ASP A 111 -12.56 18.76 1.06
CA ASP A 111 -12.17 20.09 0.55
C ASP A 111 -10.86 20.07 -0.25
N CYS A 112 -10.41 18.88 -0.66
CA CYS A 112 -9.19 18.65 -1.44
C CYS A 112 -7.90 19.18 -0.76
N GLN A 113 -7.91 19.28 0.58
CA GLN A 113 -6.72 19.61 1.37
C GLN A 113 -6.04 18.34 1.87
N LYS A 114 -4.73 18.37 2.15
CA LYS A 114 -4.05 17.22 2.74
C LYS A 114 -4.67 16.86 4.09
N ASN A 115 -5.00 15.58 4.27
CA ASN A 115 -5.49 15.08 5.54
C ASN A 115 -4.29 14.69 6.43
N GLU A 116 -3.70 15.69 7.07
CA GLU A 116 -2.51 15.53 7.92
C GLU A 116 -2.72 14.51 9.05
N LEU A 117 -3.96 14.38 9.56
CA LEU A 117 -4.29 13.40 10.60
C LEU A 117 -4.16 11.96 10.09
N ASN A 118 -4.73 11.67 8.92
CA ASN A 118 -4.65 10.34 8.29
C ASN A 118 -3.21 10.02 7.86
N ILE A 119 -2.51 11.00 7.29
CA ILE A 119 -1.10 10.86 6.92
C ILE A 119 -0.24 10.51 8.14
N GLN A 120 -0.43 11.23 9.25
CA GLN A 120 0.31 10.97 10.48
C GLN A 120 -0.05 9.59 11.07
N ARG A 121 -1.34 9.22 11.10
CA ARG A 121 -1.81 7.90 11.53
C ARG A 121 -1.16 6.77 10.70
N LYS A 122 -1.02 6.98 9.39
CA LYS A 122 -0.33 6.04 8.49
C LYS A 122 1.15 5.92 8.83
N ILE A 123 1.86 7.04 9.00
CA ILE A 123 3.28 7.07 9.38
C ILE A 123 3.50 6.32 10.69
N GLU A 124 2.70 6.62 11.71
CA GLU A 124 2.78 5.96 13.02
C GLU A 124 2.53 4.46 12.93
N ASN A 125 1.57 4.02 12.11
CA ASN A 125 1.33 2.60 11.89
C ASN A 125 2.54 1.90 11.26
N VAL A 126 3.09 2.48 10.18
CA VAL A 126 4.20 1.87 9.41
C VAL A 126 5.52 1.83 10.21
N LEU A 127 5.73 2.77 11.13
CA LEU A 127 6.92 2.80 11.99
C LEU A 127 6.90 1.76 13.12
N ARG A 128 5.80 1.03 13.32
CA ARG A 128 5.70 0.02 14.38
C ARG A 128 6.68 -1.13 14.15
N PRO A 129 7.46 -1.54 15.17
CA PRO A 129 8.47 -2.59 15.01
C PRO A 129 7.83 -3.97 14.86
N VAL A 130 8.27 -4.73 13.85
CA VAL A 130 7.90 -6.14 13.65
C VAL A 130 9.08 -7.04 13.94
N LYS A 131 8.84 -8.13 14.67
CA LYS A 131 9.82 -9.21 14.88
C LYS A 131 9.47 -10.41 14.01
N LEU A 132 10.49 -11.11 13.54
CA LEU A 132 10.37 -12.39 12.85
C LEU A 132 10.95 -13.51 13.72
N ASN A 133 10.20 -14.59 13.92
CA ASN A 133 10.68 -15.74 14.67
C ASN A 133 11.91 -16.35 13.97
N LYS A 134 13.02 -16.54 14.72
CA LYS A 134 14.30 -17.04 14.21
C LYS A 134 14.86 -16.27 13.01
N GLY A 135 14.55 -14.98 12.89
CA GLY A 135 15.03 -14.14 11.79
C GLY A 135 15.25 -12.70 12.22
N ILE A 136 15.76 -11.91 11.29
CA ILE A 136 15.93 -10.46 11.44
C ILE A 136 14.96 -9.75 10.49
N THR A 137 14.55 -8.54 10.86
CA THR A 137 13.62 -7.71 10.10
C THR A 137 14.27 -6.39 9.71
N PHE A 138 13.73 -5.74 8.69
CA PHE A 138 14.10 -4.37 8.34
C PHE A 138 13.70 -3.41 9.46
N THR A 139 14.46 -2.34 9.63
CA THR A 139 14.10 -1.24 10.52
C THR A 139 13.73 -0.02 9.68
N ILE A 140 12.48 0.40 9.74
CA ILE A 140 12.00 1.59 9.02
C ILE A 140 12.34 2.81 9.89
N LYS A 141 13.22 3.69 9.39
CA LYS A 141 13.73 4.87 10.10
C LYS A 141 12.93 6.13 9.80
N GLY A 142 12.35 6.22 8.61
CA GLY A 142 11.46 7.29 8.23
C GLY A 142 10.47 6.85 7.17
N VAL A 143 9.33 7.53 7.17
CA VAL A 143 8.18 7.23 6.32
C VAL A 143 7.72 8.52 5.66
N GLU A 144 7.56 8.48 4.34
CA GLU A 144 6.91 9.50 3.54
C GLU A 144 5.62 8.89 2.96
N VAL A 145 4.53 9.66 2.93
CA VAL A 145 3.24 9.18 2.40
C VAL A 145 2.89 9.96 1.15
N MET A 146 2.51 9.24 0.09
CA MET A 146 2.01 9.81 -1.15
C MET A 146 0.55 9.40 -1.40
N PRO A 147 -0.25 10.21 -2.11
CA PRO A 147 -1.55 9.78 -2.58
C PRO A 147 -1.38 8.67 -3.63
N GLU A 148 -2.21 7.64 -3.57
CA GLU A 148 -2.25 6.55 -4.54
C GLU A 148 -2.58 7.09 -5.94
N SER A 149 -2.03 6.45 -6.98
CA SER A 149 -2.22 6.75 -8.42
C SER A 149 -1.78 8.12 -8.94
N LEU A 150 -1.70 9.14 -8.10
CA LEU A 150 -1.38 10.50 -8.49
C LEU A 150 0.09 10.68 -8.94
N PRO A 151 1.11 10.02 -8.33
CA PRO A 151 2.47 10.01 -8.86
C PRO A 151 2.58 9.41 -10.27
N ALA A 152 1.78 8.36 -10.55
CA ALA A 152 1.77 7.72 -11.86
C ALA A 152 1.16 8.64 -12.93
N VAL A 153 0.10 9.37 -12.56
CA VAL A 153 -0.57 10.31 -13.46
C VAL A 153 0.27 11.55 -13.71
N LEU A 154 1.02 12.05 -12.72
CA LEU A 154 1.84 13.26 -12.86
C LEU A 154 2.79 13.17 -14.06
N THR A 155 3.46 12.02 -14.23
CA THR A 155 4.36 11.80 -15.36
C THR A 155 3.63 11.91 -16.70
N GLN A 156 2.40 11.37 -16.77
CA GLN A 156 1.59 11.42 -17.98
C GLN A 156 1.08 12.84 -18.27
N LEU A 157 0.61 13.58 -17.25
CA LEU A 157 0.15 14.96 -17.41
C LEU A 157 1.25 15.89 -17.91
N VAL A 158 2.48 15.70 -17.42
CA VAL A 158 3.66 16.45 -17.89
C VAL A 158 3.97 16.09 -19.34
N ASN A 159 3.96 14.80 -19.70
CA ASN A 159 4.23 14.37 -21.08
C ASN A 159 3.17 14.87 -22.07
N ASP A 160 1.91 14.95 -21.64
CA ASP A 160 0.79 15.38 -22.47
C ASP A 160 0.69 16.92 -22.58
N ASN A 161 1.59 17.68 -21.94
CA ASN A 161 1.59 19.15 -21.89
C ASN A 161 0.24 19.75 -21.49
N VAL A 162 -0.43 19.11 -20.52
CA VAL A 162 -1.74 19.54 -20.03
C VAL A 162 -1.67 21.00 -19.56
N GLY A 163 -2.58 21.83 -20.06
CA GLY A 163 -2.64 23.26 -19.76
C GLY A 163 -3.14 23.54 -18.33
N GLU A 164 -2.77 24.68 -17.77
CA GLU A 164 -3.10 25.13 -16.39
C GLU A 164 -4.60 25.07 -16.04
N PHE A 165 -5.49 25.19 -17.04
CA PHE A 165 -6.95 25.18 -16.85
C PHE A 165 -7.62 23.87 -17.29
N GLU A 166 -6.85 22.89 -17.73
CA GLU A 166 -7.39 21.60 -18.18
C GLU A 166 -7.65 20.69 -16.97
N LYS A 167 -8.70 19.86 -17.09
CA LYS A 167 -9.08 18.90 -16.04
C LYS A 167 -8.76 17.50 -16.52
N SER A 168 -8.08 16.75 -15.67
CA SER A 168 -7.72 15.35 -15.91
C SER A 168 -8.45 14.45 -14.94
N LEU A 169 -9.12 13.44 -15.48
CA LEU A 169 -9.81 12.41 -14.71
C LEU A 169 -8.88 11.21 -14.52
N VAL A 170 -8.58 10.91 -13.26
CA VAL A 170 -7.84 9.72 -12.84
C VAL A 170 -8.85 8.69 -12.36
N ILE A 171 -8.79 7.49 -12.93
CA ILE A 171 -9.62 6.36 -12.52
C ILE A 171 -8.66 5.23 -12.16
N ASP A 172 -8.57 4.92 -10.87
CA ASP A 172 -7.79 3.80 -10.36
C ASP A 172 -8.71 2.63 -10.03
N LEU A 173 -8.44 1.49 -10.65
CA LEU A 173 -9.18 0.25 -10.48
C LEU A 173 -8.30 -0.75 -9.73
N GLY A 174 -8.43 -0.76 -8.40
CA GLY A 174 -7.79 -1.71 -7.53
C GLY A 174 -8.49 -3.06 -7.50
N GLY A 175 -7.92 -4.02 -6.76
CA GLY A 175 -8.52 -5.36 -6.61
C GLY A 175 -9.92 -5.33 -5.99
N THR A 176 -10.22 -4.34 -5.16
CA THR A 176 -11.52 -4.18 -4.49
C THR A 176 -12.02 -2.74 -4.37
N THR A 177 -11.29 -1.76 -4.88
CA THR A 177 -11.64 -0.33 -4.80
C THR A 177 -11.65 0.28 -6.19
N LEU A 178 -12.48 1.30 -6.36
CA LEU A 178 -12.43 2.20 -7.50
C LEU A 178 -12.29 3.61 -6.95
N ASP A 179 -11.16 4.22 -7.21
CA ASP A 179 -10.84 5.58 -6.75
C ASP A 179 -10.82 6.51 -7.96
N VAL A 180 -11.59 7.60 -7.88
CA VAL A 180 -11.72 8.56 -8.97
C VAL A 180 -11.31 9.96 -8.49
N GLY A 181 -10.29 10.53 -9.10
CA GLY A 181 -9.79 11.87 -8.80
C GLY A 181 -9.86 12.80 -10.01
N VAL A 182 -10.20 14.07 -9.79
CA VAL A 182 -10.14 15.11 -10.83
C VAL A 182 -9.03 16.12 -10.48
N ILE A 183 -7.98 16.11 -11.28
CA ILE A 183 -6.82 17.01 -11.16
C ILE A 183 -7.02 18.18 -12.12
N VAL A 184 -6.65 19.40 -11.71
CA VAL A 184 -6.69 20.59 -12.57
C VAL A 184 -5.28 21.12 -12.81
N GLY A 185 -4.97 21.44 -14.07
CA GLY A 185 -3.71 22.03 -14.48
C GLY A 185 -2.50 21.10 -14.42
N GLN A 186 -1.30 21.70 -14.42
CA GLN A 186 -0.04 21.02 -14.10
C GLN A 186 0.17 20.92 -12.58
N PHE A 187 -0.89 20.60 -11.84
CA PHE A 187 -0.90 20.40 -10.39
C PHE A 187 -1.05 21.65 -9.49
N ASP A 188 -1.66 22.74 -9.95
CA ASP A 188 -1.99 23.88 -9.07
C ASP A 188 -3.15 23.59 -8.10
N GLY A 189 -3.87 22.46 -8.28
CA GLY A 189 -4.84 21.99 -7.29
C GLY A 189 -5.56 20.67 -7.64
N VAL A 190 -6.07 19.99 -6.62
CA VAL A 190 -7.04 18.91 -6.76
C VAL A 190 -8.44 19.52 -6.63
N SER A 191 -9.35 19.27 -7.58
CA SER A 191 -10.65 19.96 -7.62
C SER A 191 -11.84 19.12 -7.15
N ALA A 192 -11.73 17.80 -7.21
CA ALA A 192 -12.73 16.89 -6.68
C ALA A 192 -12.13 15.49 -6.51
N ILE A 193 -12.51 14.81 -5.42
CA ILE A 193 -12.12 13.44 -5.12
C ILE A 193 -13.38 12.65 -4.79
N HIS A 194 -13.56 11.51 -5.45
CA HIS A 194 -14.65 10.58 -5.19
C HIS A 194 -14.07 9.17 -5.02
N GLY A 195 -14.03 8.67 -3.78
CA GLY A 195 -13.70 7.27 -3.47
C GLY A 195 -14.95 6.50 -3.09
N ASN A 196 -15.13 5.28 -3.61
CA ASN A 196 -16.22 4.41 -3.16
C ASN A 196 -15.64 3.18 -2.43
N SER A 197 -15.81 3.15 -1.12
CA SER A 197 -15.30 2.07 -0.24
C SER A 197 -16.20 0.83 -0.19
N GLU A 198 -17.37 0.84 -0.84
CA GLU A 198 -18.25 -0.32 -0.97
C GLU A 198 -18.64 -0.60 -2.43
N MET A 199 -17.96 -1.56 -3.07
CA MET A 199 -18.49 -2.23 -4.26
C MET A 199 -18.89 -3.68 -3.94
N VAL A 200 -20.10 -3.86 -3.40
CA VAL A 200 -20.90 -5.04 -3.77
C VAL A 200 -21.81 -4.58 -4.90
N SER A 201 -21.40 -4.79 -6.16
CA SER A 201 -22.23 -4.39 -7.30
C SER A 201 -22.45 -5.52 -8.28
N ARG A 202 -23.67 -6.06 -8.22
CA ARG A 202 -24.31 -6.82 -9.29
C ARG A 202 -24.66 -5.82 -10.40
N TRP A 203 -23.78 -5.65 -11.39
CA TRP A 203 -24.08 -4.81 -12.56
C TRP A 203 -24.84 -5.61 -13.61
N SER A 204 -26.04 -5.12 -13.96
CA SER A 204 -26.73 -5.49 -15.19
C SER A 204 -26.39 -4.44 -16.24
N LEU A 205 -25.63 -4.83 -17.27
CA LEU A 205 -25.49 -4.04 -18.49
C LEU A 205 -26.82 -4.07 -19.24
N LYS A 206 -27.60 -3.00 -19.17
CA LYS A 206 -28.56 -2.70 -20.24
C LYS A 206 -27.81 -2.05 -21.40
N ARG A 207 -27.49 -2.87 -22.40
CA ARG A 207 -27.20 -2.35 -23.75
C ARG A 207 -28.50 -1.80 -24.34
N HIS A 208 -28.40 -0.65 -25.00
CA HIS A 208 -29.50 -0.03 -25.74
C HIS A 208 -29.99 -0.96 -26.86
#